data_AF-A0A6C0ASG8-F1
#
_entry.id   AF-A0A6C0ASG8-F1
#
_cell.length_a   1.000
_cell.length_b   1.000
_cell.length_c   1.000
_cell.angle_alpha   90.00
_cell.angle_beta   90.00
_cell.angle_gamma   90.00
#
_symmetry.space_group_name_H-M   'P 1'
#
loop_
_entity.id
_entity.type
_entity.pdbx_description
1 polymer ?
#
loop_
_entity_poly.entity_id
_entity_poly.type
_entity_poly.pdbx_seq_one_letter_code
_entity_poly.pdbx_strand_id
1 'polypeptide(L)'
;MSKTHRNGRGSATRGWKRLKPGYHQRTVMLKKCGKKCFLGPGKTFPICKKNTCKVSSKGLHAAYIRARQYKHQNISRKAHKMIQAL
;
A
#
# COMPACT_ATOMS: atom_id res chain seq x y z
N MET A 1 8.91 24.54 0.44
CA MET A 1 8.03 23.42 0.03
C MET A 1 8.55 22.84 -1.28
N SER A 2 9.36 21.79 -1.23
CA SER A 2 10.03 21.20 -2.40
C SER A 2 9.02 20.45 -3.28
N LYS A 3 8.52 21.15 -4.31
CA LYS A 3 7.85 20.53 -5.46
C LYS A 3 8.89 19.79 -6.30
N THR A 4 8.97 18.48 -6.17
CA THR A 4 9.50 17.59 -7.21
C THR A 4 8.47 16.47 -7.35
N HIS A 5 7.88 16.22 -8.52
CA HIS A 5 8.53 15.47 -9.58
C HIS A 5 8.23 16.02 -10.97
N ARG A 6 9.31 16.13 -11.74
CA ARG A 6 9.41 16.48 -13.15
C ARG A 6 8.64 15.47 -14.03
N ASN A 7 7.80 15.99 -14.92
CA ASN A 7 7.43 15.48 -16.24
C ASN A 7 7.16 13.95 -16.41
N GLY A 8 5.87 13.60 -16.43
CA GLY A 8 5.26 12.60 -17.33
C GLY A 8 5.50 11.11 -17.10
N ARG A 9 4.99 10.47 -16.03
CA ARG A 9 5.10 8.99 -15.86
C ARG A 9 3.94 8.28 -15.15
N GLY A 10 2.69 8.46 -15.59
CA GLY A 10 1.58 7.57 -15.22
C GLY A 10 1.19 7.48 -13.74
N SER A 11 0.13 6.73 -13.42
CA SER A 11 -0.33 6.58 -12.03
C SER A 11 0.75 6.00 -11.11
N ALA A 12 0.91 6.54 -9.90
CA ALA A 12 1.79 6.02 -8.84
C ALA A 12 1.53 4.54 -8.49
N THR A 13 0.37 4.00 -8.87
CA THR A 13 -0.01 2.60 -8.67
C THR A 13 0.19 1.72 -9.91
N ARG A 14 0.79 2.24 -10.99
CA ARG A 14 1.00 1.51 -12.24
C ARG A 14 1.83 0.23 -12.00
N GLY A 15 1.27 -0.90 -12.44
CA GLY A 15 1.84 -2.24 -12.23
C GLY A 15 1.52 -2.88 -10.88
N TRP A 16 0.85 -2.17 -9.95
CA TRP A 16 0.44 -2.74 -8.66
C TRP A 16 -0.47 -3.95 -8.80
N LYS A 17 -1.34 -4.00 -9.83
CA LYS A 17 -2.21 -5.16 -10.12
C LYS A 17 -1.44 -6.48 -10.20
N ARG A 18 -0.22 -6.48 -10.74
CA ARG A 18 0.63 -7.68 -10.87
C ARG A 18 1.37 -8.04 -9.59
N LEU A 19 1.66 -7.04 -8.74
CA LEU A 19 2.45 -7.16 -7.52
C LEU A 19 1.61 -7.37 -6.26
N LYS A 20 0.35 -6.93 -6.26
CA LYS A 20 -0.54 -7.03 -5.10
C LYS A 20 -0.82 -8.50 -4.76
N PRO A 21 -0.94 -8.85 -3.48
CA PRO A 21 -1.40 -10.18 -3.09
C PRO A 21 -2.89 -10.37 -3.40
N GLY A 22 -3.21 -11.55 -3.94
CA GLY A 22 -4.58 -12.06 -4.09
C GLY A 22 -5.21 -12.45 -2.75
N TYR A 23 -6.49 -12.85 -2.74
CA TYR A 23 -7.24 -13.08 -1.49
C TYR A 23 -6.63 -14.16 -0.59
N HIS A 24 -6.32 -15.34 -1.16
CA HIS A 24 -5.67 -16.43 -0.44
C HIS A 24 -4.26 -16.03 0.02
N GLN A 25 -3.47 -15.42 -0.86
CA GLN A 25 -2.13 -14.92 -0.54
C GLN A 25 -2.14 -13.92 0.62
N ARG A 26 -3.15 -13.05 0.71
CA ARG A 26 -3.29 -12.13 1.84
C ARG A 26 -3.50 -12.86 3.17
N THR A 27 -4.27 -13.95 3.19
CA THR A 27 -4.42 -14.78 4.40
C THR A 27 -3.08 -15.40 4.80
N VAL A 28 -2.36 -15.99 3.85
CA VAL A 28 -1.03 -16.59 4.09
C VAL A 28 -0.04 -15.53 4.57
N MET A 29 -0.02 -14.37 3.92
CA MET A 29 0.86 -13.26 4.29
C MET A 29 0.49 -12.65 5.64
N LEU A 30 -0.79 -12.63 6.04
CA LEU A 30 -1.18 -12.18 7.37
C LEU A 30 -0.62 -13.13 8.44
N LYS A 31 -0.66 -14.44 8.21
CA LYS A 31 -0.05 -15.45 9.11
C LYS A 31 1.49 -15.33 9.14
N LYS A 32 2.13 -15.19 7.97
CA LYS A 32 3.61 -15.20 7.85
C LYS A 32 4.28 -13.86 8.20
N CYS A 33 3.73 -12.76 7.71
CA CYS A 33 4.32 -11.42 7.85
C CYS A 33 3.68 -10.61 8.99
N GLY A 34 2.48 -10.97 9.43
CA GLY A 34 1.71 -10.23 10.41
C GLY A 34 1.11 -8.93 9.87
N LYS A 35 0.64 -8.09 10.80
CA LYS A 35 -0.04 -6.81 10.51
C LYS A 35 0.85 -5.76 9.85
N LYS A 36 2.18 -5.92 9.82
CA LYS A 36 3.08 -4.95 9.17
C LYS A 36 2.82 -4.76 7.68
N CYS A 37 2.20 -5.76 7.03
CA CYS A 37 1.88 -5.72 5.61
C CYS A 37 0.45 -5.22 5.29
N PHE A 38 -0.33 -4.85 6.31
CA PHE A 38 -1.73 -4.50 6.19
C PHE A 38 -2.04 -3.28 7.07
N LEU A 39 -2.56 -2.20 6.47
CA LEU A 39 -2.82 -0.96 7.21
C LEU A 39 -4.23 -0.87 7.79
N GLY A 40 -5.09 -1.86 7.56
CA GLY A 40 -6.45 -1.91 8.12
C GLY A 40 -6.76 -3.22 8.85
N PRO A 41 -8.02 -3.41 9.28
CA PRO A 41 -8.44 -4.62 9.98
C PRO A 41 -8.23 -5.87 9.13
N GLY A 42 -7.77 -6.94 9.78
CA GLY A 42 -7.46 -8.22 9.14
C GLY A 42 -6.45 -8.08 8.00
N LYS A 43 -6.92 -8.40 6.78
CA LYS A 43 -6.09 -8.46 5.56
C LYS A 43 -6.39 -7.34 4.55
N THR A 44 -6.95 -6.23 5.04
CA THR A 44 -7.30 -5.05 4.24
C THR A 44 -6.10 -4.13 4.05
N PHE A 45 -6.14 -3.29 3.01
CA PHE A 45 -5.07 -2.34 2.67
C PHE A 45 -3.67 -2.98 2.62
N PRO A 46 -3.42 -3.96 1.73
CA PRO A 46 -2.12 -4.59 1.61
C PRO A 46 -1.09 -3.60 1.07
N ILE A 47 0.07 -3.52 1.71
CA ILE A 47 1.19 -2.64 1.32
C ILE A 47 2.47 -3.39 0.93
N CYS A 48 2.52 -4.69 1.20
CA CYS A 48 3.63 -5.57 0.79
C CYS A 48 3.39 -6.21 -0.58
N LYS A 49 4.48 -6.50 -1.31
CA LYS A 49 4.41 -7.28 -2.56
C LYS A 49 4.00 -8.72 -2.26
N LYS A 50 3.23 -9.35 -3.15
CA LYS A 50 2.80 -10.75 -3.03
C LYS A 50 3.99 -11.68 -2.78
N ASN A 51 3.80 -12.67 -1.91
CA ASN A 51 4.81 -13.65 -1.52
C ASN A 51 6.07 -13.06 -0.86
N THR A 52 6.03 -11.79 -0.44
CA THR A 52 7.13 -11.14 0.29
C THR A 52 6.58 -10.45 1.54
N CYS A 53 7.42 -10.24 2.54
CA CYS A 53 7.09 -9.37 3.67
C CYS A 53 7.68 -7.96 3.51
N LYS A 54 7.93 -7.52 2.27
CA LYS A 54 8.58 -6.24 1.94
C LYS A 54 7.55 -5.21 1.50
N VAL A 55 7.53 -4.07 2.17
CA VAL A 55 6.68 -2.92 1.82
C VAL A 55 7.06 -2.40 0.43
N SER A 56 6.06 -1.95 -0.33
CA SER A 56 6.27 -1.33 -1.64
C SER A 56 5.66 0.06 -1.65
N SER A 57 6.40 1.05 -2.18
CA SER A 57 5.89 2.40 -2.45
C SER A 57 4.56 2.35 -3.23
N LYS A 58 4.45 1.50 -4.26
CA LYS A 58 3.20 1.29 -5.03
C LYS A 58 2.05 0.78 -4.16
N GLY A 59 2.35 -0.12 -3.22
CA GLY A 59 1.37 -0.65 -2.28
C GLY A 59 0.90 0.40 -1.27
N LEU A 60 1.82 1.26 -0.80
CA LEU A 60 1.49 2.40 0.05
C LEU A 60 0.59 3.42 -0.67
N HIS A 61 0.94 3.82 -1.90
CA HIS A 61 0.10 4.70 -2.70
C HIS A 61 -1.28 4.08 -2.97
N ALA A 62 -1.34 2.78 -3.27
CA ALA A 62 -2.61 2.08 -3.46
C ALA A 62 -3.46 2.06 -2.19
N ALA A 63 -2.84 1.81 -1.02
CA ALA A 63 -3.52 1.85 0.27
C ALA A 63 -4.02 3.26 0.60
N TYR A 64 -3.20 4.30 0.36
CA TYR A 64 -3.59 5.70 0.53
C TYR A 64 -4.83 6.06 -0.32
N ILE A 65 -4.79 5.79 -1.62
CA ILE A 65 -5.88 6.12 -2.55
C ILE A 65 -7.16 5.38 -2.14
N ARG A 66 -7.10 4.08 -1.87
CA ARG A 66 -8.28 3.30 -1.46
C ARG A 66 -8.82 3.74 -0.11
N ALA A 67 -7.96 4.07 0.84
CA ALA A 67 -8.39 4.55 2.15
C ALA A 67 -9.10 5.90 2.03
N ARG A 68 -8.63 6.80 1.15
CA ARG A 68 -9.31 8.07 0.85
C ARG A 68 -10.67 7.84 0.20
N GLN A 69 -10.77 6.95 -0.79
CA GLN A 69 -12.04 6.61 -1.45
C GLN A 69 -13.09 6.08 -0.46
N TYR A 70 -12.68 5.22 0.48
CA TYR A 70 -13.57 4.65 1.49
C TYR A 70 -13.65 5.48 2.78
N LYS A 71 -13.15 6.72 2.78
CA LYS A 71 -13.19 7.63 3.93
C LYS A 71 -12.52 7.09 5.22
N HIS A 72 -11.57 6.15 5.10
CA HIS A 72 -10.75 5.67 6.23
C HIS A 72 -9.58 6.61 6.51
N GLN A 73 -9.88 7.71 7.21
CA GLN A 73 -8.90 8.78 7.47
C GLN A 73 -7.62 8.28 8.16
N ASN A 74 -7.75 7.46 9.20
CA ASN A 74 -6.60 6.92 9.96
C ASN A 74 -5.64 6.12 9.07
N ILE A 75 -6.19 5.28 8.17
CA ILE A 75 -5.40 4.46 7.25
C ILE A 75 -4.72 5.34 6.20
N SER A 76 -5.46 6.31 5.64
CA SER A 76 -4.90 7.23 4.65
C SER A 76 -3.74 8.06 5.24
N ARG A 77 -3.90 8.57 6.47
CA ARG A 77 -2.87 9.34 7.18
C ARG A 77 -1.63 8.48 7.43
N LYS A 78 -1.82 7.24 7.89
CA LYS A 78 -0.72 6.28 8.11
C LYS A 78 0.03 5.95 6.82
N ALA A 79 -0.69 5.66 5.74
CA ALA A 79 -0.09 5.39 4.44
C ALA A 79 0.68 6.60 3.91
N HIS A 80 0.13 7.81 4.05
CA HIS A 80 0.77 9.05 3.62
C HIS A 80 2.06 9.33 4.39
N LYS A 81 2.07 9.15 5.71
CA LYS A 81 3.28 9.29 6.54
C LYS A 81 4.37 8.32 6.09
N MET A 82 4.02 7.09 5.76
CA MET A 82 4.98 6.10 5.24
C MET A 82 5.50 6.45 3.85
N ILE A 83 4.70 7.08 2.99
CA ILE A 83 5.14 7.55 1.67
C ILE A 83 6.17 8.67 1.80
N GLN A 84 5.98 9.58 2.76
CA GLN A 84 6.89 10.71 3.00
C GLN A 84 8.21 10.31 3.70
N ALA A 85 8.26 9.11 4.29
CA ALA A 85 9.42 8.59 4.99
C ALA A 85 10.32 7.69 4.10
N LEU A 86 9.98 7.55 2.81
CA LEU A 86 10.76 6.82 1.80
C LEU A 86 11.64 7.79 1.02
#